data_AF-A0A969SCX7-F1
#
_entry.id   AF-A0A969SCX7-F1
#
_cell.length_a   1.000
_cell.length_b   1.000
_cell.length_c   1.000
_cell.angle_alpha   90.00
_cell.angle_beta   90.00
_cell.angle_gamma   90.00
#
_symmetry.space_group_name_H-M   'P 1'
#
loop_
_entity.id
_entity.type
_entity.pdbx_description
1 polymer ?
#
loop_
_entity_poly.entity_id
_entity_poly.type
_entity_poly.pdbx_seq_one_letter_code
_entity_poly.pdbx_strand_id
1 'polypeptide(L)'
;MDYIPTEFDDDINVTPVHPLINLGYLLGTVFVFGLVVFGSLGAIGAHLAAHMGPQTEANIGKALVGDFLEDKAAPADLGAAEDTRPEYLKKLILSFYATGSKPRLPLQVYIVEDALPNAFILPGGHIFVTSTLLEQAESENELAFVLAHELGHFEARDNLKGLGRSLVFITLASLLDFGGSSSGVINSTINLSSMSYSRTQEAQADAFALRAVVQKYGHSGNSLDFFRRLEQQKDLPVPEIELLSSHPLTENRIESLEKFARDRGMKTTGPATALPERLECPSFKPCPN
;
A
#
# COMPACT_ATOMS: atom_id res chain seq x y z
N MET A 1 48.64 2.56 70.03
CA MET A 1 47.54 1.70 69.55
C MET A 1 47.74 1.62 68.05
N ASP A 2 48.29 0.51 67.57
CA ASP A 2 48.50 0.30 66.14
C ASP A 2 47.16 -0.10 65.52
N TYR A 3 46.66 0.76 64.64
CA TYR A 3 45.51 0.45 63.81
C TYR A 3 45.97 -0.49 62.69
N ILE A 4 45.51 -1.74 62.75
CA ILE A 4 45.67 -2.71 61.68
C ILE A 4 44.36 -2.69 60.89
N PRO A 5 44.35 -2.18 59.64
CA PRO A 5 43.17 -2.25 58.80
C PRO A 5 42.80 -3.71 58.56
N THR A 6 41.55 -4.09 58.84
CA THR A 6 40.98 -5.34 58.31
C THR A 6 40.84 -5.19 56.81
N GLU A 7 41.68 -5.88 56.04
CA GLU A 7 41.42 -6.12 54.62
C GLU A 7 40.13 -6.95 54.53
N PHE A 8 39.15 -6.44 53.77
CA PHE A 8 37.96 -7.20 53.44
C PHE A 8 38.37 -8.28 52.43
N ASP A 9 38.33 -9.55 52.84
CA ASP A 9 38.85 -10.70 52.08
C ASP A 9 37.94 -11.18 50.94
N ASP A 10 36.95 -10.37 50.54
CA ASP A 10 36.12 -10.68 49.40
C ASP A 10 35.79 -9.38 48.68
N ASP A 11 36.18 -9.30 47.42
CA ASP A 11 35.67 -8.32 46.48
C ASP A 11 34.21 -8.73 46.18
N ILE A 12 33.30 -8.50 47.14
CA ILE A 12 31.92 -9.05 47.19
C ILE A 12 31.03 -8.52 46.04
N ASN A 13 31.59 -7.78 45.09
CA ASN A 13 30.87 -7.04 44.07
C ASN A 13 31.31 -7.34 42.63
N VAL A 14 32.09 -8.41 42.39
CA VAL A 14 32.40 -8.89 41.04
C VAL A 14 31.56 -10.12 40.70
N THR A 15 30.67 -9.97 39.69
CA THR A 15 29.85 -11.08 39.21
C THR A 15 30.74 -12.19 38.63
N PRO A 16 30.49 -13.48 38.90
CA PRO A 16 31.30 -14.58 38.37
C PRO A 16 31.16 -14.76 36.84
N VAL A 17 30.27 -14.00 36.21
CA VAL A 17 29.99 -14.05 34.78
C VAL A 17 30.80 -12.98 34.05
N HIS A 18 31.46 -13.37 32.96
CA HIS A 18 32.24 -12.46 32.12
C HIS A 18 31.36 -11.29 31.62
N PRO A 19 31.82 -10.03 31.67
CA PRO A 19 31.01 -8.85 31.33
C PRO A 19 30.44 -8.91 29.91
N LEU A 20 31.17 -9.48 28.93
CA LEU A 20 30.66 -9.68 27.56
C LEU A 20 29.49 -10.67 27.49
N ILE A 21 29.44 -11.67 28.39
CA ILE A 21 28.32 -12.62 28.45
C ILE A 21 27.09 -11.91 29.02
N ASN A 22 27.26 -11.11 30.08
CA ASN A 22 26.18 -10.28 30.62
C ASN A 22 25.65 -9.28 29.58
N LEU A 23 26.56 -8.64 28.82
CA LEU A 23 26.19 -7.77 27.70
C LEU A 23 25.42 -8.54 26.62
N GLY A 24 25.87 -9.75 26.26
CA GLY A 24 25.16 -10.62 25.32
C GLY A 24 23.75 -10.99 25.79
N TYR A 25 23.58 -11.35 27.06
CA TYR A 25 22.26 -11.61 27.64
C TYR A 25 21.38 -10.37 27.65
N LEU A 26 21.93 -9.21 28.00
CA LEU A 26 21.20 -7.95 27.99
C LEU A 26 20.72 -7.59 26.58
N LEU A 27 21.62 -7.57 25.60
CA LEU A 27 21.31 -7.26 24.22
C LEU A 27 20.31 -8.26 23.63
N GLY A 28 20.49 -9.56 23.89
CA GLY A 28 19.56 -10.60 23.45
C GLY A 28 18.17 -10.42 24.07
N THR A 29 18.10 -10.12 25.37
CA THR A 29 16.82 -9.94 26.08
C THR A 29 16.10 -8.68 25.59
N VAL A 30 16.80 -7.56 25.44
CA VAL A 30 16.25 -6.32 24.90
C VAL A 30 15.77 -6.53 23.46
N PHE A 31 16.53 -7.23 22.64
CA PHE A 31 16.16 -7.54 21.26
C PHE A 31 14.89 -8.39 21.19
N VAL A 32 14.84 -9.51 21.93
CA VAL A 32 13.66 -10.39 21.97
C VAL A 32 12.44 -9.65 22.52
N PHE A 33 12.60 -8.89 23.61
CA PHE A 33 11.53 -8.08 24.17
C PHE A 33 11.03 -7.04 23.16
N GLY A 34 11.94 -6.36 22.46
CA GLY A 34 11.63 -5.42 21.39
C GLY A 34 10.81 -6.08 20.27
N LEU A 35 11.20 -7.27 19.81
CA LEU A 35 10.45 -8.03 18.81
C LEU A 35 9.04 -8.40 19.29
N VAL A 36 8.90 -8.83 20.55
CA VAL A 36 7.60 -9.18 21.14
C VAL A 36 6.70 -7.94 21.25
N VAL A 37 7.22 -6.82 21.74
CA VAL A 37 6.48 -5.56 21.83
C VAL A 37 6.06 -5.09 20.44
N PHE A 38 6.99 -5.05 19.49
CA PHE A 38 6.73 -4.64 18.11
C PHE A 38 5.66 -5.53 17.45
N GLY A 39 5.80 -6.86 17.56
CA GLY A 39 4.82 -7.81 17.05
C GLY A 39 3.44 -7.67 17.69
N SER A 40 3.40 -7.47 19.02
CA SER A 40 2.15 -7.30 19.77
C SER A 40 1.44 -6.00 19.40
N LEU A 41 2.15 -4.89 19.31
CA LEU A 41 1.60 -3.60 18.89
C LEU A 41 1.13 -3.66 17.43
N GLY A 42 1.88 -4.30 16.54
CA GLY A 42 1.46 -4.54 15.16
C GLY A 42 0.18 -5.37 15.07
N ALA A 43 0.05 -6.42 15.88
CA ALA A 43 -1.16 -7.23 15.97
C ALA A 43 -2.36 -6.45 16.52
N ILE A 44 -2.16 -5.61 17.55
CA ILE A 44 -3.19 -4.70 18.07
C ILE A 44 -3.63 -3.71 16.99
N GLY A 45 -2.68 -3.08 16.29
CA GLY A 45 -2.96 -2.15 15.19
C GLY A 45 -3.79 -2.81 14.08
N ALA A 46 -3.40 -4.02 13.66
CA ALA A 46 -4.16 -4.80 12.67
C ALA A 46 -5.57 -5.18 13.17
N HIS A 47 -5.70 -5.54 14.45
CA HIS A 47 -6.98 -5.85 15.07
C HIS A 47 -7.90 -4.63 15.11
N LEU A 48 -7.37 -3.46 15.51
CA LEU A 48 -8.09 -2.19 15.51
C LEU A 48 -8.52 -1.81 14.09
N ALA A 49 -7.62 -1.91 13.10
CA ALA A 49 -7.95 -1.66 11.70
C ALA A 49 -9.09 -2.55 11.18
N ALA A 50 -9.10 -3.83 11.56
CA ALA A 50 -10.14 -4.78 11.15
C ALA A 50 -11.51 -4.49 11.79
N HIS A 51 -11.55 -3.99 13.02
CA HIS A 51 -12.79 -3.73 13.77
C HIS A 51 -13.22 -2.25 13.75
N MET A 52 -12.46 -1.39 13.06
CA MET A 52 -12.74 0.03 12.98
C MET A 52 -14.09 0.29 12.28
N GLY A 53 -14.90 1.16 12.87
CA GLY A 53 -16.17 1.58 12.29
C GLY A 53 -15.97 2.37 10.99
N PRO A 54 -16.91 2.31 10.03
CA PRO A 54 -16.81 3.04 8.76
C PRO A 54 -16.62 4.55 8.91
N GLN A 55 -17.23 5.16 9.93
CA GLN A 55 -17.10 6.60 10.19
C GLN A 55 -15.69 6.98 10.63
N THR A 56 -15.06 6.18 11.49
CA THR A 56 -13.69 6.43 11.96
C THR A 56 -12.71 6.31 10.80
N GLU A 57 -12.86 5.29 9.96
CA GLU A 57 -12.05 5.13 8.75
C GLU A 57 -12.21 6.30 7.78
N ALA A 58 -13.43 6.78 7.57
CA ALA A 58 -13.70 7.95 6.74
C ALA A 58 -13.03 9.22 7.29
N ASN A 59 -12.97 9.39 8.62
CA ASN A 59 -12.31 10.53 9.23
C ASN A 59 -10.77 10.45 9.08
N ILE A 60 -10.19 9.27 9.24
CA ILE A 60 -8.77 9.03 8.95
C ILE A 60 -8.46 9.37 7.50
N GLY A 61 -9.30 8.88 6.57
CA GLY A 61 -9.18 9.19 5.15
C GLY A 61 -9.15 10.67 4.84
N LYS A 62 -10.09 11.44 5.39
CA LYS A 62 -10.16 12.90 5.21
C LYS A 62 -8.90 13.61 5.68
N ALA A 63 -8.33 13.20 6.81
CA ALA A 63 -7.08 13.79 7.31
C ALA A 63 -5.93 13.51 6.34
N LEU A 64 -5.77 12.25 5.90
CA LEU A 64 -4.70 11.85 4.98
C LEU A 64 -4.81 12.49 3.60
N VAL A 65 -6.03 12.70 3.11
CA VAL A 65 -6.26 13.37 1.82
C VAL A 65 -5.84 14.84 1.88
N GLY A 66 -6.13 15.53 2.99
CA GLY A 66 -5.70 16.91 3.18
C GLY A 66 -4.19 17.04 3.07
N ASP A 67 -3.47 16.23 3.86
CA ASP A 67 -2.00 16.21 3.86
C ASP A 67 -1.42 15.84 2.47
N PHE A 68 -2.01 14.84 1.78
CA PHE A 68 -1.50 14.38 0.48
C PHE A 68 -1.71 15.41 -0.63
N LEU A 69 -2.87 16.08 -0.66
CA LEU A 69 -3.17 17.10 -1.66
C LEU A 69 -2.38 18.39 -1.42
N GLU A 70 -2.03 18.69 -0.17
CA GLU A 70 -1.14 19.80 0.18
C GLU A 70 0.32 19.53 -0.26
N ASP A 71 0.83 18.30 -0.07
CA ASP A 71 2.21 17.92 -0.38
C ASP A 71 2.49 17.82 -1.90
N LYS A 72 1.54 17.27 -2.68
CA LYS A 72 1.67 17.13 -4.14
C LYS A 72 1.42 18.44 -4.92
N ALA A 73 1.30 19.58 -4.24
CA ALA A 73 0.94 20.88 -4.84
C ALA A 73 -0.26 20.74 -5.80
N ALA A 74 -1.46 20.43 -5.26
CA ALA A 74 -2.67 20.50 -6.08
C ALA A 74 -2.75 21.88 -6.78
N PRO A 75 -3.07 21.94 -8.10
CA PRO A 75 -4.25 21.27 -8.61
C PRO A 75 -4.11 20.72 -10.05
N ALA A 76 -4.22 19.41 -10.25
CA ALA A 76 -4.93 18.92 -11.42
C ALA A 76 -6.43 19.07 -11.14
N ASP A 77 -6.87 20.33 -11.15
CA ASP A 77 -8.26 20.77 -11.22
C ASP A 77 -9.29 19.82 -10.58
N LEU A 78 -9.38 19.82 -9.24
CA LEU A 78 -10.56 19.33 -8.51
C LEU A 78 -11.88 20.01 -8.97
N GLY A 79 -11.78 20.99 -9.87
CA GLY A 79 -12.86 21.73 -10.48
C GLY A 79 -12.64 22.02 -11.96
N ALA A 80 -12.04 21.09 -12.73
CA ALA A 80 -12.27 21.11 -14.17
C ALA A 80 -13.73 20.72 -14.22
N ALA A 81 -14.63 21.70 -14.22
CA ALA A 81 -16.07 21.46 -14.12
C ALA A 81 -16.58 20.54 -15.25
N GLU A 82 -15.69 20.17 -16.19
CA GLU A 82 -15.88 19.26 -17.28
C GLU A 82 -15.01 17.98 -17.27
N ASP A 83 -14.02 17.77 -16.38
CA ASP A 83 -13.20 16.53 -16.45
C ASP A 83 -14.02 15.31 -16.03
N THR A 84 -14.34 14.47 -17.01
CA THR A 84 -15.20 13.28 -16.83
C THR A 84 -14.41 12.00 -16.56
N ARG A 85 -13.08 12.07 -16.52
CA ARG A 85 -12.22 10.91 -16.24
C ARG A 85 -12.48 10.35 -14.83
N PRO A 86 -12.57 11.14 -13.74
CA PRO A 86 -12.88 10.60 -12.42
C PRO A 86 -14.23 9.88 -12.36
N GLU A 87 -15.27 10.37 -13.05
CA GLU A 87 -16.58 9.70 -13.14
C GLU A 87 -16.50 8.39 -13.91
N TYR A 88 -15.74 8.36 -15.02
CA TYR A 88 -15.50 7.14 -15.79
C TYR A 88 -14.81 6.08 -14.92
N LEU A 89 -13.69 6.45 -14.28
CA LEU A 89 -12.94 5.55 -13.39
C LEU A 89 -13.82 5.08 -12.22
N LYS A 90 -14.59 5.98 -11.61
CA LYS A 90 -15.55 5.61 -10.55
C LYS A 90 -16.61 4.62 -11.04
N LYS A 91 -17.17 4.81 -12.25
CA LYS A 91 -18.12 3.87 -12.85
C LYS A 91 -17.48 2.51 -13.12
N LEU A 92 -16.24 2.50 -13.62
CA LEU A 92 -15.47 1.28 -13.84
C LEU A 92 -15.27 0.52 -12.52
N ILE A 93 -14.80 1.20 -11.47
CA ILE A 93 -14.59 0.62 -10.14
C ILE A 93 -15.89 0.09 -9.53
N LEU A 94 -16.99 0.84 -9.65
CA LEU A 94 -18.30 0.39 -9.19
C LEU A 94 -18.81 -0.84 -9.97
N SER A 95 -18.36 -1.05 -11.21
CA SER A 95 -18.74 -2.22 -12.01
C SER A 95 -18.10 -3.54 -11.54
N PHE A 96 -17.07 -3.47 -10.69
CA PHE A 96 -16.43 -4.64 -10.09
C PHE A 96 -17.29 -5.32 -9.02
N TYR A 97 -18.26 -4.61 -8.46
CA TYR A 97 -19.19 -5.18 -7.48
C TYR A 97 -20.23 -6.05 -8.18
N ALA A 98 -20.53 -7.21 -7.58
CA ALA A 98 -21.65 -8.05 -8.01
C ALA A 98 -22.96 -7.26 -7.99
N THR A 99 -23.89 -7.60 -8.89
CA THR A 99 -25.20 -6.94 -8.98
C THR A 99 -25.89 -6.92 -7.60
N GLY A 100 -26.25 -5.72 -7.13
CA GLY A 100 -26.87 -5.51 -5.82
C GLY A 100 -25.89 -5.36 -4.65
N SER A 101 -24.60 -5.62 -4.86
CA SER A 101 -23.55 -5.31 -3.89
C SER A 101 -23.16 -3.83 -3.98
N LYS A 102 -22.74 -3.26 -2.86
CA LYS A 102 -22.27 -1.88 -2.77
C LYS A 102 -20.90 -1.84 -2.08
N PRO A 103 -20.05 -0.86 -2.41
CA PRO A 103 -18.82 -0.64 -1.68
C PRO A 103 -19.11 -0.38 -0.21
N ARG A 104 -18.18 -0.77 0.65
CA ARG A 104 -18.29 -0.58 2.10
C ARG A 104 -18.34 0.89 2.50
N LEU A 105 -17.70 1.75 1.71
CA LEU A 105 -17.64 3.21 1.89
C LEU A 105 -17.86 3.92 0.54
N PRO A 106 -18.35 5.17 0.55
CA PRO A 106 -18.44 5.97 -0.67
C PRO A 106 -17.05 6.15 -1.32
N LEU A 107 -16.97 5.93 -2.62
CA LEU A 107 -15.72 6.06 -3.37
C LEU A 107 -15.62 7.45 -4.02
N GLN A 108 -14.44 8.05 -3.92
CA GLN A 108 -14.06 9.30 -4.60
C GLN A 108 -12.75 9.07 -5.34
N VAL A 109 -12.69 9.50 -6.60
CA VAL A 109 -11.52 9.32 -7.46
C VAL A 109 -10.87 10.67 -7.69
N TYR A 110 -9.54 10.68 -7.61
CA TYR A 110 -8.67 11.82 -7.86
C TYR A 110 -7.65 11.40 -8.91
N ILE A 111 -7.44 12.28 -9.89
CA ILE A 111 -6.36 12.14 -10.84
C ILE A 111 -5.26 13.09 -10.40
N VAL A 112 -4.05 12.58 -10.30
CA VAL A 112 -2.88 13.36 -9.87
C VAL A 112 -1.82 13.32 -10.96
N GLU A 113 -1.16 14.45 -11.16
CA GLU A 113 -0.02 14.51 -12.06
C GLU A 113 1.18 13.87 -11.36
N ASP A 114 1.74 12.85 -12.00
CA ASP A 114 2.95 12.17 -11.56
C ASP A 114 3.67 11.63 -12.77
N ALA A 115 5.01 11.63 -12.76
CA ALA A 115 5.82 11.10 -13.85
C ALA A 115 5.81 9.56 -13.90
N LEU A 116 5.38 8.91 -12.81
CA LEU A 116 5.38 7.46 -12.67
C LEU A 116 3.95 6.90 -12.69
N PRO A 117 3.71 5.75 -13.36
CA PRO A 117 2.41 5.13 -13.35
C PRO A 117 2.12 4.53 -11.96
N ASN A 118 1.02 4.95 -11.34
CA ASN A 118 0.58 4.46 -10.04
C ASN A 118 -0.94 4.60 -9.84
N ALA A 119 -1.49 3.77 -8.95
CA ALA A 119 -2.80 3.95 -8.37
C ALA A 119 -2.79 3.40 -6.94
N PHE A 120 -3.54 4.03 -6.04
CA PHE A 120 -3.71 3.55 -4.67
C PHE A 120 -5.01 4.05 -4.05
N ILE A 121 -5.48 3.37 -3.01
CA ILE A 121 -6.69 3.77 -2.28
C ILE A 121 -6.35 4.05 -0.82
N LEU A 122 -6.57 5.29 -0.38
CA LEU A 122 -6.46 5.67 1.02
C LEU A 122 -7.67 5.18 1.82
N PRO A 123 -7.54 5.03 3.16
CA PRO A 123 -8.68 4.84 4.05
C PRO A 123 -9.80 5.82 3.73
N GLY A 124 -11.06 5.40 3.90
CA GLY A 124 -12.21 6.28 3.62
C GLY A 124 -12.74 6.21 2.18
N GLY A 125 -12.05 5.51 1.27
CA GLY A 125 -12.51 5.31 -0.12
C GLY A 125 -12.01 6.38 -1.10
N HIS A 126 -10.86 7.00 -0.81
CA HIS A 126 -10.23 8.00 -1.67
C HIS A 126 -9.21 7.32 -2.58
N ILE A 127 -9.49 7.33 -3.87
CA ILE A 127 -8.77 6.59 -4.91
C ILE A 127 -7.94 7.59 -5.69
N PHE A 128 -6.63 7.36 -5.77
CA PHE A 128 -5.71 8.19 -6.52
C PHE A 128 -5.19 7.41 -7.71
N VAL A 129 -5.19 8.05 -8.87
CA VAL A 129 -4.73 7.48 -10.14
C VAL A 129 -3.81 8.50 -10.79
N THR A 130 -2.60 8.11 -11.18
CA THR A 130 -1.68 9.04 -11.82
C THR A 130 -2.05 9.25 -13.28
N SER A 131 -1.81 10.46 -13.81
CA SER A 131 -2.00 10.77 -15.23
C SER A 131 -1.18 9.83 -16.13
N THR A 132 0.06 9.52 -15.76
CA THR A 132 0.91 8.59 -16.51
C THR A 132 0.38 7.15 -16.53
N LEU A 133 -0.34 6.69 -15.50
CA LEU A 133 -1.03 5.40 -15.59
C LEU A 133 -2.12 5.42 -16.67
N LEU A 134 -2.85 6.53 -16.80
CA LEU A 134 -3.87 6.68 -17.84
C LEU A 134 -3.28 6.78 -19.25
N GLU A 135 -2.10 7.39 -19.38
CA GLU A 135 -1.34 7.48 -20.63
C GLU A 135 -0.79 6.13 -21.10
N GLN A 136 -0.35 5.28 -20.18
CA GLN A 136 0.32 4.01 -20.49
C GLN A 136 -0.62 2.80 -20.59
N ALA A 137 -1.86 2.92 -20.12
CA ALA A 137 -2.86 1.87 -20.26
C ALA A 137 -3.26 1.71 -21.73
N GLU A 138 -3.22 0.48 -22.26
CA GLU A 138 -3.55 0.20 -23.67
C GLU A 138 -4.95 -0.40 -23.83
N SER A 139 -5.59 -0.84 -22.73
CA SER A 139 -6.96 -1.35 -22.74
C SER A 139 -7.70 -1.13 -21.40
N GLU A 140 -9.03 -1.12 -21.44
CA GLU A 140 -9.87 -1.06 -20.22
C GLU A 140 -9.64 -2.29 -19.34
N ASN A 141 -9.25 -3.42 -19.94
CA ASN A 141 -8.91 -4.66 -19.23
C ASN A 141 -7.70 -4.52 -18.30
N GLU A 142 -6.67 -3.80 -18.73
CA GLU A 142 -5.47 -3.52 -17.95
C GLU A 142 -5.74 -2.56 -16.81
N LEU A 143 -6.35 -1.42 -17.15
CA LEU A 143 -6.72 -0.40 -16.17
C LEU A 143 -7.67 -0.98 -15.12
N ALA A 144 -8.63 -1.80 -15.56
CA ALA A 144 -9.54 -2.46 -14.64
C ALA A 144 -8.84 -3.42 -13.68
N PHE A 145 -7.80 -4.15 -14.15
CA PHE A 145 -7.06 -5.03 -13.27
C PHE A 145 -6.31 -4.25 -12.19
N VAL A 146 -5.59 -3.18 -12.57
CA VAL A 146 -4.88 -2.31 -11.61
C VAL A 146 -5.85 -1.73 -10.57
N LEU A 147 -6.95 -1.14 -11.01
CA LEU A 147 -7.93 -0.54 -10.09
C LEU A 147 -8.65 -1.58 -9.22
N ALA A 148 -8.93 -2.76 -9.77
CA ALA A 148 -9.55 -3.83 -9.01
C ALA A 148 -8.58 -4.44 -7.99
N HIS A 149 -7.28 -4.47 -8.27
CA HIS A 149 -6.23 -4.88 -7.34
C HIS A 149 -6.19 -3.95 -6.12
N GLU A 150 -6.12 -2.64 -6.37
CA GLU A 150 -6.17 -1.63 -5.31
C GLU A 150 -7.48 -1.69 -4.51
N LEU A 151 -8.60 -1.95 -5.19
CA LEU A 151 -9.88 -2.16 -4.52
C LEU A 151 -9.87 -3.41 -3.63
N GLY A 152 -9.17 -4.47 -4.03
CA GLY A 152 -8.96 -5.66 -3.22
C GLY A 152 -8.24 -5.34 -1.90
N HIS A 153 -7.17 -4.54 -1.95
CA HIS A 153 -6.49 -4.07 -0.74
C HIS A 153 -7.38 -3.20 0.14
N PHE A 154 -8.18 -2.32 -0.47
CA PHE A 154 -9.12 -1.45 0.25
C PHE A 154 -10.21 -2.25 0.98
N GLU A 155 -10.83 -3.22 0.31
CA GLU A 155 -11.87 -4.07 0.91
C GLU A 155 -11.28 -5.01 1.98
N ALA A 156 -10.03 -5.45 1.81
CA ALA A 156 -9.28 -6.18 2.84
C ALA A 156 -8.75 -5.29 3.98
N ARG A 157 -8.88 -3.96 3.87
CA ARG A 157 -8.36 -2.94 4.80
C ARG A 157 -6.85 -3.00 4.99
N ASP A 158 -6.12 -3.38 3.96
CA ASP A 158 -4.67 -3.55 4.04
C ASP A 158 -3.94 -2.22 4.22
N ASN A 159 -4.44 -1.17 3.60
CA ASN A 159 -3.99 0.22 3.79
C ASN A 159 -4.10 0.68 5.25
N LEU A 160 -5.22 0.40 5.94
CA LEU A 160 -5.41 0.70 7.36
C LEU A 160 -4.49 -0.13 8.26
N LYS A 161 -4.31 -1.43 7.96
CA LYS A 161 -3.36 -2.28 8.70
C LYS A 161 -1.94 -1.76 8.51
N GLY A 162 -1.58 -1.36 7.29
CA GLY A 162 -0.31 -0.71 6.95
C GLY A 162 -0.07 0.54 7.80
N LEU A 163 -1.03 1.47 7.78
CA LEU A 163 -1.01 2.69 8.59
C LEU A 163 -0.82 2.41 10.08
N GLY A 164 -1.56 1.45 10.64
CA GLY A 164 -1.42 1.05 12.03
C GLY A 164 -0.01 0.56 12.38
N ARG A 165 0.60 -0.26 11.51
CA ARG A 165 1.99 -0.71 11.68
C ARG A 165 2.98 0.46 11.63
N SER A 166 2.80 1.40 10.71
CA SER A 166 3.68 2.57 10.59
C SER A 166 3.61 3.45 11.84
N LEU A 167 2.41 3.70 12.37
CA LEU A 167 2.24 4.46 13.62
C LEU A 167 2.89 3.77 14.82
N VAL A 168 2.76 2.45 14.93
CA VAL A 168 3.46 1.64 15.94
C VAL A 168 4.98 1.78 15.81
N PHE A 169 5.50 1.72 14.59
CA PHE A 169 6.93 1.88 14.35
C PHE A 169 7.43 3.28 14.71
N ILE A 170 6.75 4.33 14.26
CA ILE A 170 7.08 5.73 14.54
C ILE A 170 7.07 6.00 16.05
N THR A 171 6.04 5.51 16.75
CA THR A 171 5.93 5.67 18.22
C THR A 171 7.04 4.94 18.97
N LEU A 172 7.36 3.70 18.58
CA LEU A 172 8.46 2.94 19.18
C LEU A 172 9.82 3.59 18.91
N ALA A 173 10.07 4.02 17.67
CA ALA A 173 11.30 4.71 17.28
C ALA A 173 11.50 6.02 18.07
N SER A 174 10.41 6.77 18.29
CA SER A 174 10.43 7.99 19.11
C SER A 174 10.73 7.70 20.58
N LEU A 175 10.18 6.61 21.15
CA LEU A 175 10.41 6.24 22.56
C LEU A 175 11.85 5.76 22.82
N LEU A 176 12.48 5.14 21.83
CA LEU A 176 13.82 4.57 21.94
C LEU A 176 14.93 5.55 21.54
N ASP A 177 14.58 6.80 21.19
CA ASP A 177 15.48 7.86 20.72
C ASP A 177 16.46 7.43 19.62
N PHE A 178 16.12 6.39 18.85
CA PHE A 178 16.90 5.96 17.67
C PHE A 178 16.97 7.04 16.58
N GLY A 179 16.16 8.10 16.70
CA GLY A 179 15.94 9.13 15.70
C GLY A 179 16.53 10.51 16.00
N GLY A 180 17.31 10.69 17.07
CA GLY A 180 18.03 11.93 17.37
C GLY A 180 17.16 13.18 17.29
N SER A 181 16.57 13.57 18.41
CA SER A 181 15.49 14.57 18.53
C SER A 181 14.13 14.04 18.06
N SER A 182 13.20 13.96 19.01
CA SER A 182 11.79 13.59 18.80
C SER A 182 11.11 14.36 17.66
N SER A 183 11.66 15.51 17.24
CA SER A 183 11.22 16.28 16.08
C SER A 183 11.42 15.60 14.71
N GLY A 184 12.43 14.74 14.52
CA GLY A 184 12.75 14.15 13.20
C GLY A 184 11.83 12.99 12.80
N VAL A 185 11.51 12.10 13.75
CA VAL A 185 10.62 10.95 13.53
C VAL A 185 9.15 11.36 13.50
N ILE A 186 8.77 12.41 14.26
CA ILE A 186 7.41 12.95 14.24
C ILE A 186 7.10 13.66 12.91
N ASN A 187 8.11 14.22 12.22
CA ASN A 187 7.96 14.80 10.88
C ASN A 187 8.05 13.78 9.73
N SER A 188 8.15 12.48 10.02
CA SER A 188 8.13 11.46 8.97
C SER A 188 6.70 11.31 8.43
N THR A 189 6.41 12.00 7.33
CA THR A 189 5.15 11.83 6.59
C THR A 189 4.96 10.35 6.24
N ILE A 190 3.83 9.79 6.64
CA ILE A 190 3.49 8.42 6.27
C ILE A 190 3.22 8.41 4.77
N ASN A 191 4.16 7.89 4.01
CA ASN A 191 3.95 7.71 2.57
C ASN A 191 3.11 6.44 2.34
N LEU A 192 1.79 6.63 2.17
CA LEU A 192 0.87 5.53 1.88
C LEU A 192 1.03 4.97 0.46
N SER A 193 1.52 5.74 -0.51
CA SER A 193 1.68 5.26 -1.89
C SER A 193 2.84 4.29 -2.06
N SER A 194 3.81 4.28 -1.14
CA SER A 194 4.95 3.34 -1.12
C SER A 194 4.82 2.23 -0.08
N MET A 195 3.62 2.03 0.50
CA MET A 195 3.39 0.91 1.42
C MET A 195 3.57 -0.43 0.70
N SER A 196 4.37 -1.30 1.31
CA SER A 196 4.52 -2.68 0.86
C SER A 196 3.54 -3.61 1.59
N TYR A 197 3.03 -4.58 0.84
CA TYR A 197 2.11 -5.59 1.33
C TYR A 197 2.75 -6.97 1.41
N SER A 198 2.23 -7.81 2.31
CA SER A 198 2.67 -9.20 2.41
C SER A 198 2.22 -10.02 1.20
N ARG A 199 2.93 -11.12 0.91
CA ARG A 199 2.58 -12.04 -0.19
C ARG A 199 1.13 -12.54 -0.14
N THR A 200 0.59 -12.73 1.07
CA THR A 200 -0.80 -13.17 1.26
C THR A 200 -1.79 -12.07 0.91
N GLN A 201 -1.49 -10.81 1.25
CA GLN A 201 -2.33 -9.66 0.90
C GLN A 201 -2.35 -9.46 -0.62
N GLU A 202 -1.17 -9.47 -1.25
CA GLU A 202 -1.03 -9.43 -2.70
C GLU A 202 -1.83 -10.53 -3.39
N ALA A 203 -1.72 -11.79 -2.95
CA ALA A 203 -2.47 -12.91 -3.52
C ALA A 203 -4.00 -12.77 -3.35
N GLN A 204 -4.46 -12.12 -2.28
CA GLN A 204 -5.89 -11.85 -2.06
C GLN A 204 -6.40 -10.73 -2.98
N ALA A 205 -5.62 -9.66 -3.14
CA ALA A 205 -5.91 -8.55 -4.05
C ALA A 205 -5.90 -9.03 -5.51
N ASP A 206 -4.89 -9.81 -5.91
CA ASP A 206 -4.77 -10.49 -7.20
C ASP A 206 -6.03 -11.32 -7.53
N ALA A 207 -6.45 -12.18 -6.59
CA ALA A 207 -7.62 -13.03 -6.75
C ALA A 207 -8.92 -12.22 -6.79
N PHE A 208 -8.99 -11.08 -6.10
CA PHE A 208 -10.12 -10.16 -6.17
C PHE A 208 -10.17 -9.48 -7.55
N ALA A 209 -9.05 -8.93 -8.01
CA ALA A 209 -8.93 -8.25 -9.29
C ALA A 209 -9.33 -9.14 -10.46
N LEU A 210 -8.84 -10.38 -10.47
CA LEU A 210 -9.15 -11.36 -11.50
C LEU A 210 -10.65 -11.70 -11.54
N ARG A 211 -11.30 -11.85 -10.38
CA ARG A 211 -12.75 -12.08 -10.30
C ARG A 211 -13.53 -10.88 -10.82
N ALA A 212 -13.14 -9.66 -10.43
CA ALA A 212 -13.78 -8.43 -10.86
C ALA A 212 -13.71 -8.25 -12.38
N VAL A 213 -12.53 -8.44 -12.97
CA VAL A 213 -12.30 -8.40 -14.41
C VAL A 213 -13.14 -9.45 -15.13
N VAL A 214 -13.10 -10.72 -14.70
CA VAL A 214 -13.86 -11.80 -15.35
C VAL A 214 -15.36 -11.56 -15.22
N GLN A 215 -15.82 -11.02 -14.09
CA GLN A 215 -17.23 -10.67 -13.91
C GLN A 215 -17.68 -9.56 -14.87
N LYS A 216 -16.83 -8.56 -15.10
CA LYS A 216 -17.10 -7.40 -15.95
C LYS A 216 -17.05 -7.74 -17.45
N TYR A 217 -16.03 -8.47 -17.89
CA TYR A 217 -15.77 -8.71 -19.32
C TYR A 217 -16.06 -10.15 -19.79
N GLY A 218 -16.32 -11.07 -18.86
CA GLY A 218 -16.48 -12.50 -19.17
C GLY A 218 -15.17 -13.24 -19.43
N HIS A 219 -14.01 -12.57 -19.31
CA HIS A 219 -12.67 -13.15 -19.45
C HIS A 219 -11.62 -12.33 -18.69
N SER A 220 -10.44 -12.90 -18.47
CA SER A 220 -9.25 -12.22 -17.93
C SER A 220 -8.21 -11.85 -18.98
N GLY A 221 -8.47 -12.12 -20.26
CA GLY A 221 -7.54 -11.77 -21.35
C GLY A 221 -7.19 -10.28 -21.38
N ASN A 222 -5.93 -9.99 -21.70
CA ASN A 222 -5.28 -8.66 -21.74
C ASN A 222 -5.13 -7.96 -20.37
N SER A 223 -5.69 -8.49 -19.28
CA SER A 223 -5.68 -7.80 -17.99
C SER A 223 -4.33 -7.74 -17.28
N LEU A 224 -3.39 -8.62 -17.64
CA LEU A 224 -2.05 -8.65 -17.06
C LEU A 224 -1.00 -8.00 -17.98
N ASP A 225 -1.41 -7.53 -19.16
CA ASP A 225 -0.49 -7.10 -20.21
C ASP A 225 0.27 -5.82 -19.81
N PHE A 226 -0.38 -4.91 -19.08
CA PHE A 226 0.28 -3.74 -18.49
C PHE A 226 1.49 -4.16 -17.64
N PHE A 227 1.32 -5.11 -16.72
CA PHE A 227 2.43 -5.56 -15.89
C PHE A 227 3.48 -6.36 -16.67
N ARG A 228 3.08 -7.11 -17.70
CA ARG A 228 4.03 -7.77 -18.61
C ARG A 228 4.90 -6.73 -19.32
N ARG A 229 4.32 -5.62 -19.79
CA ARG A 229 5.07 -4.51 -20.38
C ARG A 229 6.01 -3.86 -19.37
N LEU A 230 5.53 -3.60 -18.15
CA LEU A 230 6.39 -3.07 -17.08
C LEU A 230 7.54 -4.02 -16.72
N GLU A 231 7.31 -5.33 -16.72
CA GLU A 231 8.36 -6.33 -16.45
C GLU A 231 9.41 -6.40 -17.56
N GLN A 232 9.01 -6.19 -18.81
CA GLN A 232 9.94 -6.13 -19.94
C GLN A 232 10.80 -4.86 -19.93
N GLN A 233 10.39 -3.82 -19.19
CA GLN A 233 11.14 -2.58 -19.00
C GLN A 233 12.16 -2.65 -17.84
N LYS A 234 12.34 -3.82 -17.19
CA LYS A 234 13.23 -4.01 -16.02
C LYS A 234 14.73 -3.76 -16.23
N ASP A 235 15.18 -3.55 -17.47
CA ASP A 235 16.54 -3.07 -17.77
C ASP A 235 16.70 -1.56 -17.49
N LEU A 236 15.60 -0.85 -17.23
CA LEU A 236 15.59 0.48 -16.62
C LEU A 236 15.69 0.34 -15.09
N PRO A 237 16.30 1.31 -14.38
CA PRO A 237 16.37 1.28 -12.92
C PRO A 237 14.99 1.05 -12.30
N VAL A 238 14.83 -0.08 -11.59
CA VAL A 238 13.61 -0.50 -10.86
C VAL A 238 12.96 0.57 -9.95
N PRO A 239 13.66 1.62 -9.44
CA PRO A 239 13.00 2.70 -8.69
C PRO A 239 12.03 3.59 -9.48
N GLU A 240 11.95 3.45 -10.81
CA GLU A 240 11.20 4.37 -11.68
C GLU A 240 9.72 4.01 -11.88
N ILE A 241 9.18 3.00 -11.19
CA ILE A 241 7.73 2.71 -11.23
C ILE A 241 7.22 2.52 -9.81
N GLU A 242 6.40 3.47 -9.34
CA GLU A 242 5.85 3.40 -7.98
C GLU A 242 4.98 2.15 -7.79
N LEU A 243 4.18 1.76 -8.81
CA LEU A 243 3.34 0.56 -8.75
C LEU A 243 4.15 -0.73 -8.50
N LEU A 244 5.34 -0.87 -9.08
CA LEU A 244 6.20 -2.04 -8.86
C LEU A 244 6.97 -1.97 -7.53
N SER A 245 7.15 -0.76 -6.99
CA SER A 245 7.80 -0.54 -5.69
C SER A 245 6.86 -0.93 -4.54
N SER A 246 5.59 -0.55 -4.61
CA SER A 246 4.56 -0.93 -3.63
C SER A 246 4.02 -2.35 -3.86
N HIS A 247 3.85 -2.75 -5.12
CA HIS A 247 3.35 -4.06 -5.54
C HIS A 247 4.33 -4.77 -6.50
N PRO A 248 5.40 -5.41 -5.99
CA PRO A 248 6.31 -6.16 -6.84
C PRO A 248 5.57 -7.29 -7.57
N LEU A 249 5.29 -7.08 -8.86
CA LEU A 249 4.78 -8.13 -9.74
C LEU A 249 5.97 -8.85 -10.39
N THR A 250 5.99 -10.16 -10.23
CA THR A 250 7.01 -11.04 -10.79
C THR A 250 6.33 -11.95 -11.80
N GLU A 251 7.06 -12.44 -12.81
CA GLU A 251 6.53 -13.46 -13.72
C GLU A 251 5.87 -14.63 -12.95
N ASN A 252 6.46 -15.06 -11.82
CA ASN A 252 5.86 -16.08 -10.95
C ASN A 252 4.45 -15.73 -10.44
N ARG A 253 4.17 -14.45 -10.14
CA ARG A 253 2.83 -13.99 -9.73
C ARG A 253 1.86 -14.00 -10.91
N ILE A 254 2.31 -13.56 -12.09
CA ILE A 254 1.52 -13.58 -13.32
C ILE A 254 1.15 -15.04 -13.67
N GLU A 255 2.12 -15.96 -13.67
CA GLU A 255 1.88 -17.38 -13.90
C GLU A 255 0.91 -17.98 -12.87
N SER A 256 1.05 -17.61 -11.60
CA SER A 256 0.17 -18.06 -10.51
C SER A 256 -1.27 -17.59 -10.72
N LEU A 257 -1.46 -16.33 -11.16
CA LEU A 257 -2.75 -15.75 -11.49
C LEU A 257 -3.42 -16.45 -12.68
N GLU A 258 -2.67 -16.70 -13.74
CA GLU A 258 -3.19 -17.43 -14.89
C GLU A 258 -3.54 -18.87 -14.55
N LYS A 259 -2.71 -19.54 -13.74
CA LYS A 259 -3.02 -20.87 -13.23
C LYS A 259 -4.29 -20.85 -12.39
N PHE A 260 -4.43 -19.86 -11.50
CA PHE A 260 -5.63 -19.68 -10.69
C PHE A 260 -6.89 -19.51 -11.55
N ALA A 261 -6.81 -18.74 -12.64
CA ALA A 261 -7.90 -18.56 -13.60
C ALA A 261 -8.26 -19.89 -14.29
N ARG A 262 -7.24 -20.61 -14.82
CA ARG A 262 -7.42 -21.91 -15.48
C ARG A 262 -8.05 -22.96 -14.55
N ASP A 263 -7.55 -23.08 -13.32
CA ASP A 263 -8.04 -24.04 -12.32
C ASP A 263 -9.52 -23.81 -11.95
N ARG A 264 -10.01 -22.58 -12.09
CA ARG A 264 -11.41 -22.20 -11.82
C ARG A 264 -12.29 -22.17 -13.06
N GLY A 265 -11.77 -22.59 -14.22
CA GLY A 265 -12.51 -22.55 -15.49
C GLY A 265 -12.84 -21.12 -15.95
N MET A 266 -12.09 -20.12 -15.48
CA MET A 266 -12.25 -18.75 -15.96
C MET A 266 -11.67 -18.64 -17.37
N LYS A 267 -12.37 -17.93 -18.26
CA LYS A 267 -11.89 -17.71 -19.62
C LYS A 267 -10.67 -16.78 -19.58
N THR A 268 -9.50 -17.26 -19.98
CA THR A 268 -8.24 -16.47 -19.94
C THR A 268 -7.96 -15.68 -21.20
N THR A 269 -8.77 -15.84 -22.24
CA THR A 269 -8.62 -15.16 -23.53
C THR A 269 -9.89 -14.43 -23.92
N GLY A 270 -9.73 -13.30 -24.61
CA GLY A 270 -10.83 -12.49 -25.08
C GLY A 270 -10.33 -11.20 -25.73
N PRO A 271 -11.21 -10.47 -26.43
CA PRO A 271 -10.84 -9.20 -27.04
C PRO A 271 -10.49 -8.17 -25.97
N ALA A 272 -9.52 -7.29 -26.25
CA ALA A 272 -9.31 -6.12 -25.42
C ALA A 272 -10.51 -5.17 -25.55
N THR A 273 -10.97 -4.64 -24.43
CA THR A 273 -11.96 -3.57 -24.40
C THR A 273 -11.24 -2.25 -24.59
N ALA A 274 -11.64 -1.48 -25.60
CA ALA A 274 -11.03 -0.21 -25.91
C ALA A 274 -11.24 0.79 -24.77
N LEU A 275 -10.21 1.59 -24.49
CA LEU A 275 -10.33 2.75 -23.62
C LEU A 275 -11.11 3.87 -24.35
N PRO A 276 -11.73 4.81 -23.61
CA PRO A 276 -12.17 6.07 -24.18
C PRO A 276 -11.03 6.74 -24.95
N GLU A 277 -11.35 7.37 -26.09
CA GLU A 277 -10.36 8.16 -26.81
C GLU A 277 -9.77 9.24 -25.89
N ARG A 278 -8.45 9.40 -25.89
CA ARG A 278 -7.74 10.40 -25.09
C ARG A 278 -8.04 10.30 -23.58
N LEU A 279 -8.03 9.10 -23.02
CA LEU A 279 -8.21 8.88 -21.59
C LEU A 279 -7.20 9.68 -20.74
N GLU A 280 -6.01 9.92 -21.28
CA GLU A 280 -4.97 10.75 -20.70
C GLU A 280 -5.36 12.22 -20.58
N CYS A 281 -6.28 12.71 -21.41
CA CYS A 281 -6.65 14.11 -21.47
C CYS A 281 -7.97 14.40 -20.71
N PRO A 282 -8.09 15.56 -20.03
CA PRO A 282 -9.34 15.97 -19.38
C PRO A 282 -10.55 15.87 -20.32
N SER A 283 -11.63 15.26 -19.82
CA SER A 283 -12.89 15.13 -20.57
C SER A 283 -12.80 14.38 -21.91
N PHE A 284 -11.74 13.60 -22.17
CA PHE A 284 -11.52 12.92 -23.47
C PHE A 284 -11.34 13.90 -24.64
N LYS A 285 -11.00 15.16 -24.35
CA LYS A 285 -10.73 16.24 -25.33
C LYS A 285 -9.22 16.29 -25.63
N PRO A 286 -8.74 17.00 -26.68
CA PRO A 286 -7.29 17.16 -26.87
C PRO A 286 -6.64 17.73 -25.61
N CYS A 287 -5.51 17.15 -25.19
CA CYS A 287 -4.75 17.64 -24.05
C CYS A 287 -4.35 19.10 -24.32
N PRO A 288 -4.45 19.99 -23.31
CA PRO A 288 -3.93 21.34 -23.45
C PRO A 288 -2.43 21.26 -23.79
N ASN A 289 -2.01 22.07 -24.76
CA ASN A 289 -0.60 22.21 -25.16
C ASN A 289 0.22 22.89 -24.07
#